data_AF-A0A968ML88-F1
#
_entry.id   AF-A0A968ML88-F1
#
_cell.length_a   1.000
_cell.length_b   1.000
_cell.length_c   1.000
_cell.angle_alpha   90.00
_cell.angle_beta   90.00
_cell.angle_gamma   90.00
#
_symmetry.space_group_name_H-M   'P 1'
#
loop_
_entity.id
_entity.type
_entity.pdbx_description
1 polymer ?
#
loop_
_entity_poly.entity_id
_entity_poly.type
_entity_poly.pdbx_seq_one_letter_code
_entity_poly.pdbx_strand_id
1 'polypeptide(L)'
;MKKPNVITGQRLNDGIVVFWTGDSWVERIDRAQVREGDESLASTVESLKLEHRNSIVDIYAIDVEIGGEAPRPVRFRERLRSVGPTVRPDLNRGETAKP
;
A
#
# COMPACT_ATOMS: atom_id res chain seq x y z
N MET A 1 4.80 -16.99 -14.76
CA MET A 1 3.67 -16.85 -13.81
C MET A 1 3.62 -15.40 -13.36
N LYS A 2 2.43 -14.79 -13.33
CA LYS A 2 2.25 -13.46 -12.75
C LYS A 2 2.54 -13.54 -11.25
N LYS A 3 3.22 -12.53 -10.71
CA LYS A 3 3.52 -12.47 -9.28
C LYS A 3 2.25 -12.08 -8.50
N PRO A 4 2.08 -12.59 -7.27
CA PRO A 4 1.04 -12.08 -6.42
C PRO A 4 1.25 -10.59 -6.16
N ASN A 5 0.15 -9.85 -6.05
CA ASN A 5 0.19 -8.41 -5.86
C ASN A 5 -0.86 -7.93 -4.86
N VAL A 6 -0.68 -6.71 -4.39
CA VAL A 6 -1.67 -5.95 -3.61
C VAL A 6 -1.85 -4.58 -4.24
N ILE A 7 -3.02 -3.97 -4.08
CA ILE A 7 -3.28 -2.59 -4.54
C ILE A 7 -2.99 -1.63 -3.38
N THR A 8 -2.24 -0.57 -3.66
CA THR A 8 -1.84 0.47 -2.72
C THR A 8 -2.18 1.85 -3.26
N GLY A 9 -2.28 2.84 -2.38
CA GLY A 9 -2.40 4.26 -2.71
C GLY A 9 -2.01 5.14 -1.52
N GLN A 10 -2.10 6.45 -1.69
CA GLN A 10 -1.92 7.42 -0.61
C GLN A 10 -3.23 8.13 -0.28
N ARG A 11 -3.62 8.13 0.98
CA ARG A 11 -4.79 8.88 1.45
C ARG A 11 -4.50 10.38 1.43
N LEU A 12 -5.40 11.16 0.85
CA LEU A 12 -5.17 12.58 0.55
C LEU A 12 -5.19 13.47 1.81
N ASN A 13 -5.96 13.09 2.83
CA ASN A 13 -6.16 13.92 4.02
C ASN A 13 -4.92 14.00 4.94
N ASP A 14 -4.13 12.93 5.02
CA ASP A 14 -3.02 12.78 5.96
C ASP A 14 -1.73 12.24 5.31
N GLY A 15 -1.77 11.87 4.04
CA GLY A 15 -0.62 11.37 3.30
C GLY A 15 -0.20 9.94 3.68
N ILE A 16 -1.02 9.20 4.42
CA ILE A 16 -0.69 7.82 4.84
C ILE A 16 -0.86 6.86 3.64
N VAL A 17 0.09 5.94 3.50
CA VAL A 17 -0.02 4.84 2.52
C VAL A 17 -1.04 3.83 3.03
N VAL A 18 -1.99 3.49 2.17
CA VAL A 18 -3.06 2.56 2.45
C VAL A 18 -3.13 1.46 1.40
N PHE A 19 -3.64 0.31 1.81
CA PHE A 19 -3.74 -0.91 1.02
C PHE A 19 -5.20 -1.33 0.90
N TRP A 20 -5.60 -1.84 -0.25
CA TRP A 20 -6.98 -2.26 -0.52
C TRP A 20 -7.25 -3.66 0.05
N THR A 21 -8.34 -3.82 0.81
CA THR A 21 -8.77 -5.11 1.39
C THR A 21 -9.73 -5.91 0.51
N GLY A 22 -10.16 -5.35 -0.62
CA GLY A 22 -11.30 -5.87 -1.40
C GLY A 22 -12.54 -4.98 -1.27
N ASP A 23 -12.70 -4.35 -0.10
CA ASP A 23 -13.88 -3.53 0.25
C ASP A 23 -13.52 -2.18 0.90
N SER A 24 -12.31 -2.04 1.44
CA SER A 24 -11.91 -0.85 2.19
C SER A 24 -10.40 -0.58 2.10
N TRP A 25 -9.98 0.61 2.54
CA TRP A 25 -8.58 1.01 2.63
C TRP A 25 -8.07 0.91 4.06
N VAL A 26 -6.95 0.22 4.26
CA VAL A 26 -6.30 0.02 5.57
C VAL A 26 -4.84 0.42 5.55
N GLU A 27 -4.29 0.84 6.69
CA GLU A 27 -2.90 1.32 6.79
C GLU A 27 -1.88 0.18 6.84
N ARG A 28 -2.33 -1.07 7.04
CA ARG A 28 -1.45 -2.21 7.21
C ARG A 28 -1.55 -3.17 6.03
N ILE A 29 -0.39 -3.48 5.43
CA ILE A 29 -0.29 -4.38 4.28
C ILE A 29 -0.65 -5.83 4.61
N ASP A 30 -0.53 -6.26 5.87
CA ASP A 30 -0.91 -7.61 6.32
C ASP A 30 -2.43 -7.87 6.26
N ARG A 31 -3.23 -6.81 6.14
CA ARG A 31 -4.69 -6.87 5.94
C ARG A 31 -5.11 -6.63 4.48
N ALA A 32 -4.15 -6.39 3.59
CA ALA A 32 -4.42 -6.14 2.18
C ALA A 32 -4.90 -7.41 1.48
N GLN A 33 -5.76 -7.26 0.48
CA GLN A 33 -6.16 -8.36 -0.39
C GLN A 33 -4.99 -8.71 -1.30
N VAL A 34 -4.46 -9.92 -1.11
CA VAL A 34 -3.46 -10.50 -2.00
C VAL A 34 -4.17 -11.12 -3.21
N ARG A 35 -3.76 -10.72 -4.41
CA ARG A 35 -4.30 -11.20 -5.68
C ARG A 35 -3.27 -12.06 -6.39
N GLU A 36 -3.64 -13.30 -6.68
CA GLU A 36 -2.78 -14.22 -7.43
C GLU A 36 -3.04 -14.09 -8.93
N GLY A 37 -2.18 -13.37 -9.63
CA GLY A 37 -2.16 -13.38 -11.10
C GLY A 37 -3.44 -12.92 -11.79
N ASP A 38 -4.20 -12.02 -11.17
CA ASP A 38 -5.49 -11.50 -11.64
C ASP A 38 -5.37 -10.82 -13.03
N GLU A 39 -6.21 -11.24 -13.98
CA GLU A 39 -6.34 -10.60 -15.29
C GLU A 39 -7.14 -9.28 -15.22
N SER A 40 -7.99 -9.12 -14.20
CA SER A 40 -8.78 -7.92 -13.94
C SER A 40 -8.06 -6.84 -13.14
N LEU A 41 -6.75 -7.00 -12.90
CA LEU A 41 -5.99 -6.06 -12.07
C LEU A 41 -6.04 -4.62 -12.62
N ALA A 42 -5.90 -4.46 -13.94
CA ALA A 42 -5.90 -3.16 -14.57
C ALA A 42 -7.26 -2.45 -14.43
N SER A 43 -8.35 -3.16 -14.72
CA SER A 43 -9.70 -2.62 -14.59
C SER A 43 -10.07 -2.35 -13.12
N THR A 44 -9.64 -3.20 -12.19
CA THR A 44 -9.82 -2.97 -10.75
C THR A 44 -9.13 -1.67 -10.32
N VAL A 45 -7.87 -1.48 -10.71
CA VAL A 45 -7.11 -0.25 -10.37
C VAL A 45 -7.77 0.99 -10.97
N GLU A 46 -8.27 0.92 -12.20
CA GLU A 46 -8.96 2.04 -12.85
C GLU A 46 -10.29 2.38 -12.17
N SER A 47 -11.11 1.37 -11.83
CA SER A 47 -12.34 1.55 -11.06
C SER A 47 -12.08 2.20 -9.71
N LEU A 48 -11.07 1.73 -8.96
CA LEU A 48 -10.70 2.31 -7.67
C LEU A 48 -10.21 3.76 -7.80
N LYS A 49 -9.49 4.10 -8.87
CA LYS A 49 -9.09 5.49 -9.17
C LYS A 49 -10.28 6.40 -9.38
N LEU A 50 -11.32 5.93 -10.07
CA LEU A 50 -12.53 6.71 -10.31
C LEU A 50 -13.36 6.87 -9.03
N GLU A 51 -13.57 5.77 -8.31
CA GLU A 51 -14.36 5.73 -7.08
C GLU A 51 -13.76 6.58 -5.96
N HIS A 52 -12.44 6.53 -5.79
CA HIS A 52 -11.73 7.19 -4.70
C HIS A 52 -10.91 8.41 -5.13
N ARG A 53 -11.20 9.00 -6.31
CA ARG A 53 -10.44 10.12 -6.89
C ARG A 53 -10.22 11.32 -5.96
N ASN A 54 -11.09 11.51 -4.96
CA ASN A 54 -11.05 12.63 -4.02
C ASN A 54 -10.49 12.25 -2.63
N SER A 55 -10.19 10.97 -2.39
CA SER A 55 -9.74 10.47 -1.08
C SER A 55 -8.42 9.73 -1.15
N ILE A 56 -8.13 9.01 -2.24
CA ILE A 56 -6.90 8.24 -2.43
C ILE A 56 -6.26 8.60 -3.77
N VAL A 57 -4.98 8.96 -3.74
CA VAL A 57 -4.15 9.28 -4.92
C VAL A 57 -3.10 8.19 -5.14
N ASP A 58 -2.47 8.20 -6.31
CA ASP A 58 -1.43 7.24 -6.70
C ASP A 58 -1.86 5.78 -6.47
N ILE A 59 -3.05 5.39 -6.92
CA ILE A 59 -3.50 4.00 -6.82
C ILE A 59 -2.78 3.13 -7.87
N TYR A 60 -2.07 2.09 -7.44
CA TYR A 60 -1.43 1.10 -8.30
C TYR A 60 -1.23 -0.24 -7.58
N ALA A 61 -0.87 -1.27 -8.34
CA ALA A 61 -0.55 -2.58 -7.79
C ALA A 61 0.96 -2.74 -7.58
N ILE A 62 1.35 -3.40 -6.49
CA ILE A 62 2.73 -3.76 -6.17
C ILE A 62 2.85 -5.27 -6.08
N ASP A 63 3.93 -5.81 -6.65
CA ASP A 63 4.28 -7.21 -6.49
C ASP A 63 4.68 -7.49 -5.04
N VAL A 64 4.16 -8.58 -4.48
CA VAL A 64 4.49 -9.07 -3.15
C VAL A 64 5.03 -10.50 -3.21
N GLU A 65 5.87 -10.85 -2.25
CA GLU A 65 6.23 -12.23 -1.94
C GLU A 65 5.31 -12.76 -0.85
N ILE A 66 4.82 -13.99 -1.05
CA ILE A 66 4.04 -14.75 -0.08
C ILE A 66 4.96 -15.86 0.45
N GLY A 67 5.04 -16.04 1.77
CA GLY A 67 5.94 -17.03 2.38
C GLY A 67 6.35 -16.73 3.83
N GLY A 68 5.90 -15.62 4.40
CA GLY A 68 6.00 -15.30 5.83
C GLY A 68 4.63 -14.95 6.42
N GLU A 69 4.63 -14.36 7.62
CA GLU A 69 3.40 -14.01 8.36
C GLU A 69 2.54 -12.93 7.66
N ALA A 70 3.14 -12.13 6.76
CA ALA A 70 2.46 -11.08 6.00
C ALA A 70 3.08 -10.91 4.59
N PRO A 71 2.32 -10.37 3.61
CA PRO A 71 2.85 -10.04 2.28
C PRO A 71 3.99 -9.02 2.37
N ARG A 72 5.08 -9.27 1.65
CA ARG A 72 6.25 -8.36 1.62
C ARG A 72 6.47 -7.78 0.23
N PRO A 73 6.58 -6.45 0.08
CA PRO A 73 6.85 -5.83 -1.23
C PRO A 73 8.19 -6.28 -1.83
N VAL A 74 8.19 -6.61 -3.12
CA VAL A 74 9.37 -7.17 -3.82
C VAL A 74 10.42 -6.12 -4.20
N ARG A 75 10.06 -4.84 -4.36
CA ARG A 75 11.00 -3.78 -4.80
C ARG A 75 11.15 -2.61 -3.83
N PHE A 76 12.39 -2.13 -3.74
CA PHE A 76 12.97 -1.25 -2.70
C PHE A 76 12.37 0.17 -2.59
N ARG A 77 11.65 0.67 -3.61
CA ARG A 77 11.01 2.01 -3.54
C ARG A 77 9.85 2.06 -2.53
N GLU A 78 9.21 0.92 -2.26
CA GLU A 78 8.13 0.76 -1.26
C GLU A 78 8.64 0.74 0.19
N ARG A 79 9.87 0.24 0.45
CA ARG A 79 10.47 0.17 1.80
C ARG A 79 10.72 1.55 2.41
N LEU A 80 10.82 2.60 1.60
CA LEU A 80 11.06 3.98 2.04
C LEU A 80 9.78 4.71 2.47
N ARG A 81 8.58 4.36 1.94
CA ARG A 81 7.31 4.98 2.38
C ARG A 81 6.79 4.43 3.70
N SER A 82 7.22 3.25 4.12
CA SER A 82 6.92 2.68 5.45
C SER A 82 7.62 3.38 6.62
N VAL A 83 8.55 4.32 6.34
CA VAL A 83 9.31 5.04 7.38
C VAL A 83 8.71 6.41 7.69
N GLY A 84 7.94 7.00 6.76
CA GLY A 84 7.36 8.34 6.90
C GLY A 84 8.00 9.38 5.98
N PRO A 85 7.39 10.57 5.85
CA PRO A 85 7.84 11.60 4.91
C PRO A 85 9.22 12.17 5.28
N THR A 86 10.16 12.19 4.32
CA THR A 86 11.50 12.81 4.50
C THR A 86 11.44 14.34 4.72
N VAL A 87 10.29 14.95 4.43
CA VAL A 87 10.03 16.40 4.58
C VAL A 87 9.36 16.76 5.92
N ARG A 88 8.96 15.76 6.71
CA ARG A 88 8.38 15.93 8.06
C ARG A 88 8.95 14.89 9.03
N PRO A 89 10.16 15.12 9.58
CA PRO A 89 10.80 14.24 10.55
C PRO A 89 9.97 14.05 11.84
N ASP A 90 9.02 14.94 12.11
CA ASP A 90 8.10 14.92 13.24
C ASP A 90 7.07 13.78 13.19
N LEU A 91 6.85 13.17 12.02
CA LEU A 91 5.90 12.07 11.83
C LEU A 91 6.60 10.70 11.66
N ASN A 92 7.91 10.62 11.88
CA ASN A 92 8.62 9.34 11.93
C ASN A 92 8.06 8.53 13.10
N ARG A 93 7.46 7.36 12.81
CA ARG A 93 7.23 6.33 13.83
C ARG A 93 8.54 5.60 14.10
N GLY A 94 9.54 6.33 14.58
CA GLY A 94 10.72 5.81 15.24
C GLY A 94 10.51 5.96 16.74
N GLU A 95 10.62 4.85 17.44
CA GLU A 95 10.51 4.74 18.89
C GLU A 95 11.13 5.90 19.66
N THR A 96 10.42 6.27 20.72
CA THR A 96 10.95 6.91 21.92
C THR A 96 12.25 6.23 22.35
N ALA A 97 13.39 6.83 22.06
CA ALA A 97 14.59 6.58 22.82
C ALA A 97 14.58 7.53 24.03
N LYS A 98 14.22 6.98 25.19
CA LYS A 98 14.73 7.41 26.50
C LYS A 98 15.41 6.19 27.12
N PRO A 99 16.51 6.35 27.88
CA PRO A 99 16.67 7.35 28.95
C PRO A 99 17.50 8.59 28.59
#